data_AF-A0A653X012-F1
#
_entry.id   AF-A0A653X012-F1
#
_cell.length_a   1.000
_cell.length_b   1.000
_cell.length_c   1.000
_cell.angle_alpha   90.00
_cell.angle_beta   90.00
_cell.angle_gamma   90.00
#
_symmetry.space_group_name_H-M   'P 1'
#
loop_
_entity.id
_entity.type
_entity.pdbx_description
1 polymer ?
#
loop_
_entity_poly.entity_id
_entity_poly.type
_entity_poly.pdbx_seq_one_letter_code
_entity_poly.pdbx_strand_id
1 'polypeptide(L)'
;MLSSPELAQFYNSLDFNTKAKIEYYLAHNGTNEGIIFAYEAVLALKEGIADEDFIMQLLDNSLNTGLIFDIDLSLKSPANIDISEIKDESDDAERILNCVFDKLKNSSNFKNLYNAVFNTNDRINLKIEVADLPNNKGGETQGNYTTLNGQINSITNTIRISRNRLNTTSTLYMANIVIHEMIHAYLNVQRANMGIDIYNLNYDTLGDFLVGNQPITVNGATVDTHTFMFQNMIPVFTTIYNQVLNELVNQDELDYIIGSDISNPETNEFYESWNVSNFLYYLSTQGLNRNHDGTVDNPAYLQEIGNFPEKVIKRNKYLTDGRDLFTKKCN
;
A
#
# COMPACT_ATOMS: atom_id res chain seq x y z
N MET A 1 27.35 -3.63 22.74
CA MET A 1 26.51 -3.21 21.59
C MET A 1 27.23 -3.42 20.27
N LEU A 2 28.47 -2.94 20.14
CA LEU A 2 29.31 -3.23 18.97
C LEU A 2 30.22 -4.43 19.32
N SER A 3 29.82 -5.64 18.93
CA SER A 3 30.61 -6.87 19.14
C SER A 3 31.85 -6.92 18.25
N SER A 4 31.87 -6.12 17.18
CA SER A 4 33.04 -5.92 16.32
C SER A 4 33.92 -4.77 16.86
N PRO A 5 35.19 -5.04 17.21
CA PRO A 5 36.15 -4.00 17.59
C PRO A 5 36.30 -2.90 16.52
N GLU A 6 36.20 -3.28 15.25
CA GLU A 6 36.31 -2.37 14.12
C GLU A 6 35.14 -1.39 14.06
N LEU A 7 33.91 -1.88 14.28
CA LEU A 7 32.72 -1.03 14.32
C LEU A 7 32.73 -0.11 15.54
N ALA A 8 33.24 -0.59 16.68
CA ALA A 8 33.45 0.25 17.87
C ALA A 8 34.49 1.35 17.64
N GLN A 9 35.56 1.06 16.93
CA GLN A 9 36.56 2.06 16.56
C GLN A 9 35.96 3.10 15.60
N PHE A 10 35.22 2.65 14.59
CA PHE A 10 34.52 3.56 13.66
C PHE A 10 33.51 4.46 14.38
N TYR A 11 32.66 3.88 15.24
CA TYR A 11 31.71 4.63 16.05
C TYR A 11 32.38 5.72 16.90
N ASN A 12 33.55 5.43 17.46
CA ASN A 12 34.33 6.42 18.23
C ASN A 12 35.01 7.48 17.35
N SER A 13 35.09 7.26 16.04
CA SER A 13 35.62 8.23 15.07
C SER A 13 34.55 9.14 14.45
N LEU A 14 33.26 8.84 14.67
CA LEU A 14 32.16 9.72 14.29
C LEU A 14 32.31 11.09 14.97
N ASP A 15 31.82 12.14 14.32
CA ASP A 15 31.80 13.45 14.93
C ASP A 15 30.89 13.45 16.19
N PHE A 16 31.07 14.49 17.00
CA PHE A 16 30.37 14.58 18.28
C PHE A 16 28.84 14.59 18.12
N ASN A 17 28.30 15.25 17.09
CA ASN A 17 26.85 15.39 16.94
C ASN A 17 26.21 14.08 16.52
N THR A 18 26.79 13.37 15.53
CA THR A 18 26.32 12.05 15.11
C THR A 18 26.33 11.07 16.27
N LYS A 19 27.45 11.01 16.99
CA LYS A 19 27.60 10.13 18.15
C LYS A 19 26.55 10.45 19.21
N ALA A 20 26.40 11.72 19.59
CA ALA A 20 25.43 12.16 20.58
C ALA A 20 23.98 11.82 20.17
N LYS A 21 23.63 11.94 18.89
CA LYS A 21 22.31 11.56 18.38
C LYS A 21 22.05 10.06 18.53
N ILE A 22 23.03 9.21 18.17
CA ILE A 22 22.90 7.76 18.30
C ILE A 22 22.77 7.37 19.78
N GLU A 23 23.57 7.98 20.68
CA GLU A 23 23.45 7.73 22.13
C GLU A 23 22.10 8.18 22.67
N TYR A 24 21.62 9.33 22.23
CA TYR A 24 20.29 9.83 22.58
C TYR A 24 19.20 8.87 22.09
N TYR A 25 19.29 8.41 20.84
CA TYR A 25 18.37 7.44 20.26
C TYR A 25 18.30 6.17 21.12
N LEU A 26 19.46 5.58 21.42
CA LEU A 26 19.57 4.36 22.22
C LEU A 26 19.03 4.51 23.64
N ALA A 27 19.19 5.69 24.25
CA ALA A 27 18.65 5.98 25.57
C ALA A 27 17.11 6.03 25.58
N HIS A 28 16.47 6.35 24.45
CA HIS A 28 15.01 6.51 24.34
C HIS A 28 14.33 5.32 23.63
N ASN A 29 15.07 4.55 22.84
CA ASN A 29 14.61 3.36 22.10
C ASN A 29 15.46 2.12 22.44
N GLY A 30 15.55 1.81 23.73
CA GLY A 30 16.34 0.68 24.25
C GLY A 30 15.74 -0.71 24.04
N THR A 31 14.79 -0.89 23.12
CA THR A 31 14.26 -2.20 22.74
C THR A 31 15.28 -2.98 21.90
N ASN A 32 15.13 -4.30 21.77
CA ASN A 32 16.06 -5.08 20.93
C ASN A 32 16.07 -4.56 19.48
N GLU A 33 14.90 -4.20 18.96
CA GLU A 33 14.71 -3.67 17.61
C GLU A 33 15.37 -2.29 17.44
N GLY A 34 15.20 -1.38 18.41
CA GLY A 34 15.85 -0.07 18.39
C GLY A 34 17.37 -0.18 18.49
N ILE A 35 17.88 -1.14 19.29
CA ILE A 35 19.30 -1.44 19.37
C ILE A 35 19.85 -1.96 18.03
N ILE A 36 19.12 -2.86 17.36
CA ILE A 36 19.49 -3.38 16.04
C ILE A 36 19.50 -2.25 15.01
N PHE A 37 18.46 -1.42 14.98
CA PHE A 37 18.38 -0.29 14.05
C PHE A 37 19.53 0.71 14.23
N ALA A 38 19.88 1.07 15.47
CA ALA A 38 21.04 1.92 15.73
C ALA A 38 22.37 1.28 15.31
N TYR A 39 22.50 -0.04 15.45
CA TYR A 39 23.65 -0.78 14.94
C TYR A 39 23.72 -0.72 13.41
N GLU A 40 22.61 -0.98 12.73
CA GLU A 40 22.50 -0.90 11.25
C GLU A 40 22.83 0.51 10.75
N ALA A 41 22.40 1.55 11.47
CA ALA A 41 22.74 2.94 11.16
C ALA A 41 24.25 3.20 11.20
N VAL A 42 24.94 2.74 12.24
CA VAL A 42 26.41 2.87 12.34
C VAL A 42 27.11 2.06 11.25
N LEU A 43 26.59 0.87 10.92
CA LEU A 43 27.14 0.04 9.86
C LEU A 43 26.98 0.69 8.48
N ALA A 44 25.80 1.25 8.18
CA ALA A 44 25.53 1.94 6.93
C ALA A 44 26.45 3.15 6.72
N LEU A 45 26.74 3.91 7.79
CA LEU A 45 27.73 4.99 7.76
C LEU A 45 29.15 4.46 7.52
N LYS A 46 29.54 3.39 8.22
CA LYS A 46 30.88 2.78 8.08
C LYS A 46 31.15 2.30 6.66
N GLU A 47 30.15 1.69 6.04
CA GLU A 47 30.25 1.11 4.71
C GLU A 47 30.01 2.14 3.60
N GLY A 48 29.66 3.38 3.95
CA GLY A 48 29.34 4.44 2.98
C GLY A 48 28.09 4.14 2.17
N ILE A 49 27.17 3.33 2.71
CA ILE A 49 25.88 2.98 2.11
C ILE A 49 24.90 4.16 2.22
N ALA A 50 24.97 4.88 3.34
CA ALA A 50 24.19 6.08 3.62
C ALA A 50 25.11 7.22 4.06
N ASP A 51 24.71 8.45 3.77
CA ASP A 51 25.34 9.63 4.36
C ASP A 51 24.79 9.93 5.77
N GLU A 52 25.50 10.80 6.48
CA GLU A 52 25.19 11.22 7.84
C GLU A 52 23.82 11.89 7.95
N ASP A 53 23.52 12.81 7.02
CA ASP A 53 22.27 13.58 7.02
C ASP A 53 21.05 12.66 6.92
N PHE A 54 21.10 11.66 6.04
CA PHE A 54 20.05 10.67 5.88
C PHE A 54 19.85 9.84 7.17
N ILE A 55 20.92 9.34 7.77
CA ILE A 55 20.83 8.54 8.99
C ILE A 55 20.31 9.39 10.16
N MET A 56 20.76 10.64 10.29
CA MET A 56 20.23 11.55 11.31
C MET A 56 18.73 11.80 11.12
N GLN A 57 18.29 12.02 9.88
CA GLN A 57 16.87 12.18 9.56
C GLN A 57 16.05 10.94 9.95
N LEU A 58 16.54 9.74 9.65
CA LEU A 58 15.85 8.50 10.02
C LEU A 58 15.77 8.30 11.54
N LEU A 59 16.87 8.56 12.27
CA LEU A 59 16.88 8.47 13.74
C LEU A 59 15.88 9.46 14.36
N ASP A 60 15.83 10.69 13.84
CA ASP A 60 14.87 11.70 14.30
C ASP A 60 13.42 11.31 14.00
N ASN A 61 13.16 10.80 12.78
CA ASN A 61 11.84 10.29 12.44
C ASN A 61 11.46 9.11 13.34
N SER A 62 12.38 8.21 13.66
CA SER A 62 12.12 7.06 14.52
C SER A 62 11.82 7.50 15.96
N LEU A 63 12.56 8.47 16.50
CA LEU A 63 12.26 9.06 17.81
C LEU A 63 10.90 9.75 17.85
N ASN A 64 10.52 10.46 16.79
CA ASN A 64 9.28 11.22 16.74
C ASN A 64 8.04 10.36 16.48
N THR A 65 8.20 9.21 15.80
CA THR A 65 7.07 8.38 15.36
C THR A 65 6.99 7.02 16.06
N GLY A 66 8.08 6.57 16.69
CA GLY A 66 8.23 5.23 17.24
C GLY A 66 8.44 4.14 16.20
N LEU A 67 8.60 4.49 14.92
CA LEU A 67 8.84 3.54 13.82
C LEU A 67 10.27 3.01 13.82
N ILE A 68 10.48 1.80 13.30
CA ILE A 68 11.80 1.18 13.11
C ILE A 68 12.03 1.05 11.60
N PHE A 69 12.78 1.98 11.02
CA PHE A 69 12.96 2.01 9.57
C PHE A 69 13.93 0.94 9.06
N ASP A 70 13.60 0.38 7.92
CA ASP A 70 14.55 -0.39 7.11
C ASP A 70 15.42 0.56 6.31
N ILE A 71 16.71 0.63 6.65
CA ILE A 71 17.64 1.61 6.07
C ILE A 71 17.84 1.35 4.57
N ASP A 72 18.04 0.09 4.15
CA ASP A 72 18.31 -0.25 2.76
C ASP A 72 17.09 0.03 1.87
N LEU A 73 15.89 -0.37 2.32
CA LEU A 73 14.66 -0.09 1.59
C LEU A 73 14.34 1.41 1.58
N SER A 74 14.57 2.11 2.69
CA SER A 74 14.37 3.57 2.74
C SER A 74 15.31 4.25 1.74
N LEU A 75 16.60 3.91 1.70
CA LEU A 75 17.54 4.49 0.72
C LEU A 75 17.11 4.29 -0.73
N LYS A 76 16.56 3.11 -1.04
CA LYS A 76 16.09 2.75 -2.39
C LYS A 76 14.68 3.27 -2.71
N SER A 77 14.03 3.92 -1.75
CA SER A 77 12.67 4.41 -1.87
C SER A 77 12.59 5.93 -1.69
N PRO A 78 11.63 6.59 -2.34
CA PRO A 78 11.25 7.96 -1.95
C PRO A 78 10.63 8.08 -0.54
N ALA A 79 10.20 6.98 0.10
CA ALA A 79 9.64 6.94 1.46
C ALA A 79 10.62 6.38 2.49
N ASN A 80 10.45 6.76 3.76
CA ASN A 80 11.06 6.03 4.89
C ASN A 80 10.18 4.83 5.21
N ILE A 81 10.72 3.63 5.03
CA ILE A 81 9.96 2.38 5.06
C ILE A 81 10.18 1.68 6.39
N ASP A 82 9.10 1.40 7.11
CA ASP A 82 9.06 0.47 8.24
C ASP A 82 8.28 -0.78 7.82
N ILE A 83 8.99 -1.90 7.73
CA ILE A 83 8.43 -3.23 7.48
C ILE A 83 8.84 -4.19 8.59
N SER A 84 9.23 -3.68 9.76
CA SER A 84 9.76 -4.48 10.86
C SER A 84 8.81 -5.61 11.30
N GLU A 85 7.50 -5.43 11.11
CA GLU A 85 6.46 -6.40 11.43
C GLU A 85 6.16 -7.42 10.30
N ILE A 86 6.87 -7.37 9.17
CA ILE A 86 6.71 -8.31 8.05
C ILE A 86 8.02 -8.94 7.56
N LYS A 87 9.07 -8.92 8.41
CA LYS A 87 10.40 -9.47 8.13
C LYS A 87 10.53 -10.96 8.48
N ASP A 88 9.56 -11.57 9.14
CA ASP A 88 9.62 -12.97 9.51
C ASP A 88 9.18 -13.87 8.34
N GLU A 89 10.15 -14.29 7.54
CA GLU A 89 9.92 -15.21 6.41
C GLU A 89 9.39 -16.60 6.83
N SER A 90 9.42 -16.93 8.13
CA SER A 90 8.82 -18.16 8.64
C SER A 90 7.29 -18.07 8.77
N ASP A 91 6.73 -16.86 8.77
CA ASP A 91 5.28 -16.64 8.72
C ASP A 91 4.79 -16.68 7.26
N ASP A 92 3.87 -17.60 6.99
CA ASP A 92 3.28 -17.77 5.65
C ASP A 92 2.58 -16.49 5.14
N ALA A 93 1.94 -15.72 6.03
CA ALA A 93 1.22 -14.50 5.67
C ALA A 93 2.20 -13.39 5.25
N GLU A 94 3.29 -13.22 5.98
CA GLU A 94 4.34 -12.24 5.67
C GLU A 94 5.07 -12.60 4.37
N ARG A 95 5.37 -13.89 4.16
CA ARG A 95 5.96 -14.37 2.91
C ARG A 95 5.08 -14.10 1.68
N ILE A 96 3.76 -14.33 1.80
CA ILE A 96 2.80 -14.02 0.73
C ILE A 96 2.78 -12.51 0.45
N LEU A 97 2.78 -11.68 1.50
CA LEU A 97 2.78 -10.23 1.34
C LEU A 97 4.06 -9.71 0.68
N ASN A 98 5.24 -10.20 1.10
CA ASN A 98 6.53 -9.85 0.50
C ASN A 98 6.57 -10.23 -0.99
N CYS A 99 6.12 -11.44 -1.33
CA CYS A 99 5.98 -11.85 -2.72
C CYS A 99 5.14 -10.88 -3.55
N VAL A 100 3.95 -10.53 -3.06
CA VAL A 100 3.02 -9.65 -3.77
C VAL A 100 3.69 -8.29 -4.01
N PHE A 101 4.37 -7.74 -3.01
CA PHE A 101 5.13 -6.51 -3.18
C PHE A 101 6.23 -6.65 -4.23
N ASP A 102 6.97 -7.76 -4.24
CA ASP A 102 8.05 -7.96 -5.21
C ASP A 102 7.55 -8.05 -6.65
N LYS A 103 6.43 -8.74 -6.90
CA LYS A 103 5.80 -8.74 -8.24
C LYS A 103 5.25 -7.36 -8.60
N LEU A 104 4.62 -6.66 -7.65
CA LEU A 104 4.12 -5.30 -7.87
C LEU A 104 5.25 -4.32 -8.20
N LYS A 105 6.42 -4.43 -7.56
CA LYS A 105 7.60 -3.62 -7.88
C LYS A 105 8.05 -3.80 -9.34
N ASN A 106 7.72 -4.90 -10.02
CA ASN A 106 8.03 -5.06 -11.45
C ASN A 106 7.09 -4.29 -12.38
N SER A 107 5.88 -3.94 -11.92
CA SER A 107 4.95 -3.11 -12.68
C SER A 107 5.44 -1.65 -12.74
N SER A 108 5.66 -1.17 -13.96
CA SER A 108 6.03 0.24 -14.19
C SER A 108 4.94 1.20 -13.73
N ASN A 109 3.67 0.85 -13.88
CA ASN A 109 2.56 1.69 -13.43
C ASN A 109 2.41 1.67 -11.91
N PHE A 110 2.66 0.54 -11.26
CA PHE A 110 2.72 0.51 -9.80
C PHE A 110 3.88 1.35 -9.26
N LYS A 111 5.06 1.27 -9.87
CA LYS A 111 6.20 2.15 -9.55
C LYS A 111 5.86 3.63 -9.76
N ASN A 112 5.19 3.98 -10.86
CA ASN A 112 4.76 5.35 -11.13
C ASN A 112 3.75 5.83 -10.09
N LEU A 113 2.76 5.01 -9.74
CA LEU A 113 1.82 5.29 -8.67
C LEU A 113 2.57 5.51 -7.34
N TYR A 114 3.42 4.57 -6.94
CA TYR A 114 4.21 4.65 -5.71
C TYR A 114 5.08 5.92 -5.65
N ASN A 115 5.76 6.25 -6.74
CA ASN A 115 6.55 7.48 -6.84
C ASN A 115 5.65 8.72 -6.80
N ALA A 116 4.51 8.74 -7.47
CA ALA A 116 3.55 9.84 -7.38
C ALA A 116 3.02 10.02 -5.94
N VAL A 117 3.01 8.96 -5.12
CA VAL A 117 2.68 9.04 -3.70
C VAL A 117 3.79 9.62 -2.85
N PHE A 118 4.98 9.04 -2.94
CA PHE A 118 6.00 9.24 -1.91
C PHE A 118 7.16 10.11 -2.35
N ASN A 119 7.31 10.39 -3.65
CA ASN A 119 8.38 11.24 -4.18
C ASN A 119 8.04 12.73 -4.01
N THR A 120 7.85 13.14 -2.76
CA THR A 120 7.63 14.53 -2.34
C THR A 120 8.94 15.17 -1.89
N ASN A 121 8.95 16.50 -1.74
CA ASN A 121 10.14 17.22 -1.25
C ASN A 121 10.57 16.76 0.15
N ASP A 122 9.61 16.31 0.97
CA ASP A 122 9.84 15.69 2.27
C ASP A 122 9.61 14.19 2.18
N ARG A 123 10.49 13.39 2.78
CA ARG A 123 10.36 11.92 2.80
C ARG A 123 9.27 11.51 3.77
N ILE A 124 8.25 10.82 3.25
CA ILE A 124 7.08 10.39 4.02
C ILE A 124 7.37 9.05 4.68
N ASN A 125 6.86 8.86 5.90
CA ASN A 125 7.00 7.59 6.60
C ASN A 125 5.88 6.63 6.18
N LEU A 126 6.24 5.41 5.82
CA LEU A 126 5.34 4.34 5.45
C LEU A 126 5.61 3.12 6.33
N LYS A 127 4.63 2.72 7.13
CA LYS A 127 4.64 1.46 7.88
C LYS A 127 3.71 0.46 7.18
N ILE A 128 4.17 -0.77 7.00
CA ILE A 128 3.35 -1.88 6.51
C ILE A 128 3.38 -3.00 7.55
N GLU A 129 2.20 -3.44 7.98
CA GLU A 129 2.05 -4.48 9.01
C GLU A 129 0.93 -5.47 8.67
N VAL A 130 1.08 -6.70 9.17
CA VAL A 130 0.01 -7.70 9.16
C VAL A 130 -0.78 -7.59 10.46
N ALA A 131 -2.09 -7.37 10.37
CA ALA A 131 -2.95 -7.17 11.52
C ALA A 131 -4.19 -8.08 11.50
N ASP A 132 -4.77 -8.30 12.68
CA ASP A 132 -6.07 -8.95 12.84
C ASP A 132 -7.19 -7.93 12.64
N LEU A 133 -7.69 -7.85 11.40
CA LEU A 133 -8.79 -6.96 11.03
C LEU A 133 -10.15 -7.68 11.07
N PRO A 134 -11.27 -6.95 11.24
CA PRO A 134 -12.61 -7.51 11.10
C PRO A 134 -12.79 -8.28 9.78
N ASN A 135 -13.59 -9.35 9.78
CA ASN A 135 -13.75 -10.25 8.63
C ASN A 135 -14.21 -9.54 7.33
N ASN A 136 -14.85 -8.38 7.43
CA ASN A 136 -15.31 -7.59 6.29
C ASN A 136 -14.23 -6.64 5.73
N LYS A 137 -13.05 -6.53 6.35
CA LYS A 137 -11.95 -5.67 5.91
C LYS A 137 -10.80 -6.49 5.29
N GLY A 138 -10.31 -5.98 4.16
CA GLY A 138 -9.19 -6.53 3.41
C GLY A 138 -7.85 -6.01 3.92
N GLY A 139 -7.78 -4.69 3.96
CA GLY A 139 -6.76 -3.90 4.61
C GLY A 139 -7.38 -2.67 5.26
N GLU A 140 -6.54 -1.83 5.82
CA GLU A 140 -6.88 -0.50 6.32
C GLU A 140 -5.65 0.40 6.27
N THR A 141 -5.84 1.63 5.80
CA THR A 141 -4.79 2.64 5.78
C THR A 141 -5.13 3.79 6.71
N GLN A 142 -4.17 4.17 7.55
CA GLN A 142 -4.29 5.30 8.47
C GLN A 142 -3.16 6.30 8.23
N GLY A 143 -3.52 7.57 7.99
CA GLY A 143 -2.59 8.69 7.98
C GLY A 143 -2.55 9.38 9.35
N ASN A 144 -1.37 9.44 9.95
CA ASN A 144 -1.10 10.19 11.17
C ASN A 144 -0.22 11.40 10.84
N TYR A 145 -0.62 12.57 11.31
CA TYR A 145 0.06 13.84 11.04
C TYR A 145 0.63 14.39 12.35
N THR A 146 1.88 14.83 12.31
CA THR A 146 2.41 15.70 13.37
C THR A 146 2.37 17.13 12.88
N THR A 147 2.04 18.07 13.77
CA THR A 147 2.06 19.49 13.45
C THR A 147 3.05 20.23 14.33
N LEU A 148 3.79 21.16 13.72
CA LEU A 148 4.66 22.09 14.41
C LEU A 148 4.24 23.51 14.01
N ASN A 149 3.89 24.34 14.98
CA ASN A 149 3.41 25.70 14.75
C ASN A 149 2.20 25.81 13.78
N GLY A 150 1.33 24.79 13.78
CA GLY A 150 0.15 24.74 12.92
C GLY A 150 0.42 24.32 11.47
N GLN A 151 1.67 23.99 11.11
CA GLN A 151 2.03 23.37 9.84
C GLN A 151 2.28 21.88 10.02
N ILE A 152 1.97 21.08 9.00
CA ILE A 152 2.28 19.64 9.02
C ILE A 152 3.80 19.49 8.97
N ASN A 153 4.34 18.82 9.97
CA ASN A 153 5.78 18.60 10.16
C ASN A 153 6.20 17.21 9.70
N SER A 154 5.35 16.20 9.89
CA SER A 154 5.56 14.87 9.33
C SER A 154 4.25 14.14 9.09
N ILE A 155 4.28 13.20 8.15
CA ILE A 155 3.17 12.32 7.81
C ILE A 155 3.68 10.89 7.95
N THR A 156 2.90 10.07 8.65
CA THR A 156 3.09 8.63 8.73
C THR A 156 1.85 7.93 8.19
N ASN A 157 2.01 7.16 7.12
CA ASN A 157 0.98 6.25 6.65
C ASN A 157 1.25 4.86 7.21
N THR A 158 0.27 4.28 7.89
CA THR A 158 0.30 2.88 8.31
C THR A 158 -0.71 2.09 7.49
N ILE A 159 -0.22 1.13 6.72
CA ILE A 159 -1.03 0.19 5.94
C ILE A 159 -1.07 -1.13 6.70
N ARG A 160 -2.28 -1.54 7.11
CA ARG A 160 -2.56 -2.81 7.79
C ARG A 160 -3.19 -3.77 6.80
N ILE A 161 -2.63 -4.95 6.65
CA ILE A 161 -3.20 -6.01 5.80
C ILE A 161 -3.76 -7.12 6.69
N SER A 162 -4.98 -7.58 6.39
CA SER A 162 -5.62 -8.63 7.19
C SER A 162 -4.89 -9.97 7.09
N ARG A 163 -4.45 -10.48 8.24
CA ARG A 163 -3.85 -11.83 8.36
C ARG A 163 -4.78 -12.93 7.83
N ASN A 164 -6.08 -12.83 8.12
CA ASN A 164 -7.06 -13.79 7.62
C ASN A 164 -7.14 -13.77 6.09
N ARG A 165 -7.04 -12.59 5.48
CA ARG A 165 -7.13 -12.44 4.02
C ARG A 165 -5.90 -12.97 3.32
N LEU A 166 -4.70 -12.71 3.85
CA LEU A 166 -3.44 -13.29 3.36
C LEU A 166 -3.51 -14.82 3.23
N ASN A 167 -4.15 -15.48 4.19
CA ASN A 167 -4.24 -16.95 4.21
C ASN A 167 -5.40 -17.52 3.38
N THR A 168 -6.39 -16.71 2.97
CA THR A 168 -7.65 -17.22 2.41
C THR A 168 -7.91 -16.85 0.97
N THR A 169 -7.17 -15.91 0.39
CA THR A 169 -7.42 -15.41 -0.97
C THR A 169 -6.20 -15.58 -1.88
N SER A 170 -6.41 -15.46 -3.20
CA SER A 170 -5.33 -15.55 -4.18
C SER A 170 -4.36 -14.38 -4.11
N THR A 171 -3.14 -14.58 -4.61
CA THR A 171 -2.08 -13.56 -4.64
C THR A 171 -2.49 -12.31 -5.45
N LEU A 172 -3.28 -12.48 -6.52
CA LEU A 172 -3.82 -11.35 -7.29
C LEU A 172 -4.84 -10.53 -6.49
N TYR A 173 -5.66 -11.18 -5.67
CA TYR A 173 -6.53 -10.48 -4.72
C TYR A 173 -5.72 -9.72 -3.66
N MET A 174 -4.59 -10.28 -3.22
CA MET A 174 -3.68 -9.58 -2.32
C MET A 174 -3.05 -8.36 -2.98
N ALA A 175 -2.67 -8.46 -4.25
CA ALA A 175 -2.25 -7.29 -5.03
C ALA A 175 -3.35 -6.22 -5.10
N ASN A 176 -4.62 -6.62 -5.28
CA ASN A 176 -5.74 -5.67 -5.23
C ASN A 176 -5.82 -4.92 -3.89
N ILE A 177 -5.73 -5.63 -2.77
CA ILE A 177 -5.76 -5.00 -1.43
C ILE A 177 -4.57 -4.05 -1.27
N VAL A 178 -3.35 -4.49 -1.61
CA VAL A 178 -2.15 -3.66 -1.48
C VAL A 178 -2.25 -2.37 -2.30
N ILE A 179 -2.67 -2.45 -3.56
CA ILE A 179 -2.81 -1.25 -4.42
C ILE A 179 -3.93 -0.34 -3.88
N HIS A 180 -5.05 -0.92 -3.43
CA HIS A 180 -6.16 -0.16 -2.86
C HIS A 180 -5.72 0.65 -1.63
N GLU A 181 -5.02 0.01 -0.70
CA GLU A 181 -4.46 0.68 0.48
C GLU A 181 -3.37 1.70 0.11
N MET A 182 -2.54 1.41 -0.89
CA MET A 182 -1.52 2.36 -1.36
C MET A 182 -2.14 3.62 -1.97
N ILE A 183 -3.28 3.47 -2.65
CA ILE A 183 -4.08 4.60 -3.09
C ILE A 183 -4.61 5.34 -1.86
N HIS A 184 -5.16 4.69 -0.83
CA HIS A 184 -5.51 5.42 0.40
C HIS A 184 -4.34 6.22 1.01
N ALA A 185 -3.12 5.67 0.99
CA ALA A 185 -1.92 6.38 1.44
C ALA A 185 -1.63 7.62 0.56
N TYR A 186 -1.74 7.51 -0.77
CA TYR A 186 -1.67 8.63 -1.70
C TYR A 186 -2.57 9.80 -1.28
N LEU A 187 -3.81 9.48 -0.92
CA LEU A 187 -4.80 10.50 -0.56
C LEU A 187 -4.45 11.17 0.77
N ASN A 188 -3.83 10.44 1.70
CA ASN A 188 -3.36 11.03 2.95
C ASN A 188 -2.18 11.97 2.73
N VAL A 189 -1.31 11.67 1.77
CA VAL A 189 -0.19 12.56 1.40
C VAL A 189 -0.70 13.83 0.74
N GLN A 190 -1.55 13.70 -0.29
CA GLN A 190 -2.08 14.85 -1.02
C GLN A 190 -2.81 15.82 -0.10
N ARG A 191 -3.58 15.29 0.85
CA ARG A 191 -4.16 16.07 1.95
C ARG A 191 -3.22 16.99 2.68
N ALA A 192 -2.11 16.42 3.12
CA ALA A 192 -1.18 17.14 3.96
C ALA A 192 -0.49 18.25 3.20
N ASN A 193 -0.23 18.02 1.91
CA ASN A 193 0.42 19.00 1.04
C ASN A 193 -0.51 20.17 0.65
N MET A 194 -1.84 19.96 0.60
CA MET A 194 -2.75 20.88 -0.10
C MET A 194 -3.45 21.98 0.72
N GLY A 195 -3.52 21.96 2.05
CA GLY A 195 -3.95 23.14 2.84
C GLY A 195 -5.32 23.84 2.54
N ILE A 196 -6.18 23.34 1.62
CA ILE A 196 -7.50 23.84 1.11
C ILE A 196 -7.45 24.40 -0.35
N ASP A 197 -8.34 23.84 -1.20
CA ASP A 197 -8.84 24.24 -2.54
C ASP A 197 -8.13 23.71 -3.82
N ILE A 198 -8.92 23.14 -4.75
CA ILE A 198 -8.49 22.26 -5.86
C ILE A 198 -9.12 22.74 -7.18
N TYR A 199 -8.40 23.49 -8.01
CA TYR A 199 -8.84 23.82 -9.38
C TYR A 199 -7.70 23.74 -10.41
N ASN A 200 -7.97 22.96 -11.47
CA ASN A 200 -7.25 22.76 -12.75
C ASN A 200 -6.39 21.48 -12.84
N LEU A 201 -6.95 20.38 -13.36
CA LEU A 201 -6.22 19.12 -13.56
C LEU A 201 -6.43 18.49 -14.94
N ASN A 202 -5.32 18.04 -15.54
CA ASN A 202 -5.20 17.38 -16.86
C ASN A 202 -4.51 16.00 -16.70
N TYR A 203 -4.83 15.10 -17.62
CA TYR A 203 -4.54 13.65 -17.68
C TYR A 203 -3.07 13.20 -17.57
N ASP A 204 -2.08 14.07 -17.82
CA ASP A 204 -0.65 13.70 -17.75
C ASP A 204 -0.07 13.76 -16.32
N THR A 205 -0.83 14.30 -15.38
CA THR A 205 -0.47 14.41 -13.97
C THR A 205 -1.62 13.81 -13.16
N LEU A 206 -1.55 12.51 -12.90
CA LEU A 206 -2.43 11.78 -11.97
C LEU A 206 -2.16 12.19 -10.50
N GLY A 207 -1.90 13.49 -10.28
CA GLY A 207 -1.05 14.03 -9.23
C GLY A 207 -1.74 14.84 -8.14
N ASP A 208 -3.01 15.26 -8.29
CA ASP A 208 -3.63 16.14 -7.29
C ASP A 208 -5.07 15.74 -6.96
N PHE A 209 -5.27 14.50 -6.54
CA PHE A 209 -6.52 14.18 -5.86
C PHE A 209 -6.20 13.29 -4.68
N LEU A 210 -6.64 13.75 -3.51
CA LEU A 210 -7.60 13.05 -2.64
C LEU A 210 -7.28 13.24 -1.17
N VAL A 211 -8.30 12.90 -0.39
CA VAL A 211 -8.46 13.20 1.02
C VAL A 211 -9.13 11.96 1.72
N GLY A 212 -8.44 11.15 2.56
CA GLY A 212 -8.94 9.94 3.32
C GLY A 212 -9.95 10.01 4.54
N ASN A 213 -10.93 9.12 4.68
CA ASN A 213 -11.86 9.07 5.86
C ASN A 213 -12.81 10.26 6.08
N GLN A 214 -12.79 11.26 5.19
CA GLN A 214 -13.81 12.31 5.10
C GLN A 214 -14.01 12.54 3.60
N PRO A 215 -15.24 12.78 3.15
CA PRO A 215 -15.47 12.97 1.74
C PRO A 215 -14.59 14.11 1.17
N ILE A 216 -13.97 13.87 0.02
CA ILE A 216 -13.07 14.75 -0.72
C ILE A 216 -13.85 15.91 -1.34
N THR A 217 -13.24 17.07 -1.55
CA THR A 217 -13.89 18.13 -2.33
C THR A 217 -13.43 18.06 -3.78
N VAL A 218 -14.31 17.70 -4.71
CA VAL A 218 -14.10 17.72 -6.17
C VAL A 218 -14.94 18.87 -6.73
N ASN A 219 -14.32 19.89 -7.35
CA ASN A 219 -15.03 21.04 -7.94
C ASN A 219 -16.04 21.72 -6.98
N GLY A 220 -15.64 21.89 -5.72
CA GLY A 220 -16.50 22.46 -4.67
C GLY A 220 -17.57 21.52 -4.09
N ALA A 221 -17.60 20.24 -4.51
CA ALA A 221 -18.55 19.25 -4.01
C ALA A 221 -17.86 18.14 -3.21
N THR A 222 -18.46 17.77 -2.10
CA THR A 222 -18.02 16.70 -1.20
C THR A 222 -18.35 15.31 -1.76
N VAL A 223 -17.35 14.47 -2.04
CA VAL A 223 -17.41 13.15 -2.70
C VAL A 223 -16.76 12.08 -1.81
N ASP A 224 -17.28 10.88 -1.72
CA ASP A 224 -16.64 9.81 -0.95
C ASP A 224 -15.36 9.27 -1.65
N THR A 225 -14.34 8.83 -0.89
CA THR A 225 -13.07 8.35 -1.47
C THR A 225 -13.26 7.11 -2.34
N HIS A 226 -14.12 6.16 -1.96
CA HIS A 226 -14.44 5.02 -2.81
C HIS A 226 -15.24 5.44 -4.05
N THR A 227 -16.09 6.46 -3.94
CA THR A 227 -16.78 7.04 -5.12
C THR A 227 -15.75 7.57 -6.13
N PHE A 228 -14.75 8.33 -5.66
CA PHE A 228 -13.69 8.79 -6.55
C PHE A 228 -12.89 7.64 -7.14
N MET A 229 -12.48 6.67 -6.32
CA MET A 229 -11.67 5.54 -6.80
C MET A 229 -12.43 4.75 -7.87
N PHE A 230 -13.74 4.57 -7.68
CA PHE A 230 -14.59 3.91 -8.67
C PHE A 230 -14.62 4.68 -9.99
N GLN A 231 -14.77 6.01 -9.94
CA GLN A 231 -14.89 6.84 -11.13
C GLN A 231 -13.56 7.05 -11.88
N ASN A 232 -12.44 7.09 -11.15
CA ASN A 232 -11.17 7.57 -11.70
C ASN A 232 -10.03 6.53 -11.67
N MET A 233 -10.07 5.58 -10.73
CA MET A 233 -8.94 4.68 -10.49
C MET A 233 -9.14 3.28 -11.10
N ILE A 234 -10.35 2.89 -11.50
CA ILE A 234 -10.58 1.58 -12.18
C ILE A 234 -9.63 1.35 -13.36
N PRO A 235 -9.39 2.32 -14.27
CA PRO A 235 -8.42 2.13 -15.35
C PRO A 235 -6.98 1.90 -14.86
N VAL A 236 -6.59 2.59 -13.77
CA VAL A 236 -5.26 2.46 -13.16
C VAL A 236 -5.10 1.07 -12.54
N PHE A 237 -6.07 0.62 -11.75
CA PHE A 237 -6.12 -0.72 -11.19
C PHE A 237 -6.01 -1.79 -12.27
N THR A 238 -6.87 -1.72 -13.29
CA THR A 238 -6.91 -2.68 -14.40
C THR A 238 -5.56 -2.75 -15.12
N THR A 239 -4.93 -1.59 -15.35
CA THR A 239 -3.63 -1.52 -16.02
C THR A 239 -2.54 -2.17 -15.18
N ILE A 240 -2.48 -1.90 -13.87
CA ILE A 240 -1.50 -2.52 -12.98
C ILE A 240 -1.74 -4.03 -12.91
N TYR A 241 -2.98 -4.48 -12.70
CA TYR A 241 -3.28 -5.92 -12.66
C TYR A 241 -2.89 -6.63 -13.95
N ASN A 242 -3.16 -6.02 -15.10
CA ASN A 242 -2.78 -6.60 -16.39
C ASN A 242 -1.25 -6.77 -16.52
N GLN A 243 -0.46 -5.88 -15.94
CA GLN A 243 1.01 -5.99 -15.94
C GLN A 243 1.52 -7.11 -15.04
N VAL A 244 0.87 -7.37 -13.91
CA VAL A 244 1.31 -8.38 -12.94
C VAL A 244 0.54 -9.71 -13.03
N LEU A 245 -0.45 -9.81 -13.93
CA LEU A 245 -1.35 -10.96 -14.01
C LEU A 245 -0.59 -12.28 -14.15
N ASN A 246 0.32 -12.37 -15.12
CA ASN A 246 1.08 -13.59 -15.39
C ASN A 246 2.19 -13.85 -14.36
N GLU A 247 2.52 -12.86 -13.52
CA GLU A 247 3.44 -13.06 -12.39
C GLU A 247 2.71 -13.60 -11.14
N LEU A 248 1.40 -13.37 -11.05
CA LEU A 248 0.59 -13.71 -9.87
C LEU A 248 -0.36 -14.89 -10.11
N VAL A 249 -0.74 -15.15 -11.36
CA VAL A 249 -1.67 -16.23 -11.75
C VAL A 249 -0.99 -17.14 -12.77
N ASN A 250 -1.13 -18.45 -12.60
CA ASN A 250 -0.57 -19.42 -13.54
C ASN A 250 -1.39 -19.42 -14.84
N GLN A 251 -0.71 -19.51 -15.99
CA GLN A 251 -1.36 -19.61 -17.29
C GLN A 251 -2.32 -20.81 -17.39
N ASP A 252 -2.00 -21.95 -16.78
CA ASP A 252 -2.89 -23.12 -16.78
C ASP A 252 -4.22 -22.83 -16.04
N GLU A 253 -4.19 -22.00 -15.00
CA GLU A 253 -5.39 -21.58 -14.26
C GLU A 253 -6.24 -20.60 -15.07
N LEU A 254 -5.59 -19.71 -15.83
CA LEU A 254 -6.27 -18.81 -16.77
C LEU A 254 -6.92 -19.59 -17.91
N ASP A 255 -6.19 -20.51 -18.52
CA ASP A 255 -6.66 -21.30 -19.66
C ASP A 255 -7.83 -22.22 -19.27
N TYR A 256 -7.86 -22.69 -18.02
CA TYR A 256 -8.97 -23.49 -17.49
C TYR A 256 -10.30 -22.71 -17.46
N ILE A 257 -10.26 -21.39 -17.20
CA ILE A 257 -11.47 -20.60 -16.95
C ILE A 257 -11.89 -19.73 -18.14
N ILE A 258 -10.95 -19.31 -18.98
CA ILE A 258 -11.25 -18.48 -20.14
C ILE A 258 -12.25 -19.18 -21.05
N GLY A 259 -13.28 -18.44 -21.45
CA GLY A 259 -14.34 -18.97 -22.31
C GLY A 259 -15.46 -19.71 -21.57
N SER A 260 -15.33 -19.97 -20.26
CA SER A 260 -16.43 -20.57 -19.48
C SER A 260 -17.65 -19.63 -19.44
N ASP A 261 -18.85 -20.22 -19.50
CA ASP A 261 -20.07 -19.42 -19.55
C ASP A 261 -20.37 -18.76 -18.19
N ILE A 262 -20.70 -17.48 -18.24
CA ILE A 262 -21.31 -16.75 -17.15
C ILE A 262 -22.79 -16.60 -17.48
N SER A 263 -23.63 -17.24 -16.67
CA SER A 263 -25.07 -17.23 -16.81
C SER A 263 -25.76 -16.83 -15.51
N ASN A 264 -27.04 -16.46 -15.62
CA ASN A 264 -27.90 -16.32 -14.46
C ASN A 264 -28.07 -17.68 -13.76
N PRO A 265 -27.81 -17.80 -12.44
CA PRO A 265 -27.91 -19.08 -11.74
C PRO A 265 -29.35 -19.57 -11.56
N GLU A 266 -30.35 -18.70 -11.68
CA GLU A 266 -31.77 -19.04 -11.51
C GLU A 266 -32.45 -19.37 -12.86
N THR A 267 -32.13 -18.60 -13.91
CA THR A 267 -32.79 -18.75 -15.22
C THR A 267 -31.96 -19.50 -16.25
N ASN A 268 -30.67 -19.74 -15.99
CA ASN A 268 -29.68 -20.23 -16.96
C ASN A 268 -29.55 -19.35 -18.22
N GLU A 269 -30.01 -18.10 -18.17
CA GLU A 269 -29.78 -17.14 -19.24
C GLU A 269 -28.28 -16.86 -19.37
N PHE A 270 -27.74 -17.10 -20.57
CA PHE A 270 -26.34 -16.81 -20.88
C PHE A 270 -26.13 -15.29 -20.95
N TYR A 271 -25.09 -14.79 -20.27
CA TYR A 271 -24.73 -13.37 -20.31
C TYR A 271 -23.47 -13.12 -21.12
N GLU A 272 -22.39 -13.84 -20.85
CA GLU A 272 -21.12 -13.73 -21.58
C GLU A 272 -20.21 -14.91 -21.28
N SER A 273 -19.18 -15.09 -22.10
CA SER A 273 -18.06 -15.97 -21.76
C SER A 273 -17.03 -15.22 -20.91
N TRP A 274 -16.48 -15.91 -19.91
CA TRP A 274 -15.47 -15.41 -19.00
C TRP A 274 -14.25 -14.92 -19.79
N ASN A 275 -13.81 -13.69 -19.52
CA ASN A 275 -12.61 -13.13 -20.14
C ASN A 275 -11.80 -12.28 -19.14
N VAL A 276 -10.49 -12.18 -19.42
CA VAL A 276 -9.53 -11.48 -18.56
C VAL A 276 -9.88 -9.99 -18.40
N SER A 277 -10.32 -9.32 -19.48
CA SER A 277 -10.62 -7.88 -19.43
C SER A 277 -11.73 -7.56 -18.42
N ASN A 278 -12.83 -8.31 -18.48
CA ASN A 278 -13.95 -8.14 -17.54
C ASN A 278 -13.56 -8.59 -16.13
N PHE A 279 -12.77 -9.66 -15.99
CA PHE A 279 -12.24 -10.07 -14.70
C PHE A 279 -11.44 -8.95 -14.02
N LEU A 280 -10.48 -8.35 -14.72
CA LEU A 280 -9.66 -7.27 -14.17
C LEU A 280 -10.47 -6.01 -13.86
N TYR A 281 -11.45 -5.68 -14.69
CA TYR A 281 -12.41 -4.60 -14.41
C TYR A 281 -13.18 -4.86 -13.12
N TYR A 282 -13.82 -6.02 -12.98
CA TYR A 282 -14.62 -6.33 -11.79
C TYR A 282 -13.76 -6.49 -10.54
N LEU A 283 -12.53 -7.02 -10.66
CA LEU A 283 -11.55 -7.03 -9.59
C LEU A 283 -11.26 -5.61 -9.10
N SER A 284 -11.06 -4.66 -10.01
CA SER A 284 -10.83 -3.23 -9.70
C SER A 284 -11.99 -2.56 -8.97
N THR A 285 -13.19 -3.15 -8.99
CA THR A 285 -14.38 -2.65 -8.26
C THR A 285 -14.50 -3.24 -6.84
N GLN A 286 -13.64 -4.20 -6.49
CA GLN A 286 -13.70 -4.90 -5.21
C GLN A 286 -13.31 -3.95 -4.07
N GLY A 287 -14.16 -3.88 -3.04
CA GLY A 287 -13.99 -2.95 -1.92
C GLY A 287 -14.58 -1.56 -2.17
N LEU A 288 -14.98 -1.24 -3.41
CA LEU A 288 -15.54 0.06 -3.77
C LEU A 288 -17.08 0.10 -3.78
N ASN A 289 -17.74 -1.01 -3.46
CA ASN A 289 -19.20 -1.09 -3.49
C ASN A 289 -19.89 -0.41 -2.30
N ARG A 290 -19.13 -0.01 -1.28
CA ARG A 290 -19.60 0.74 -0.10
C ARG A 290 -18.88 2.07 -0.02
N ASN A 291 -19.45 3.03 0.69
CA ASN A 291 -18.69 4.22 1.08
C ASN A 291 -17.54 3.84 2.01
N HIS A 292 -16.58 4.76 2.16
CA HIS A 292 -15.39 4.59 2.98
C HIS A 292 -15.71 4.28 4.46
N ASP A 293 -16.77 4.87 5.00
CA ASP A 293 -17.23 4.64 6.39
C ASP A 293 -17.96 3.29 6.58
N GLY A 294 -18.09 2.50 5.51
CA GLY A 294 -18.78 1.21 5.48
C GLY A 294 -20.31 1.30 5.44
N THR A 295 -20.88 2.51 5.42
CA THR A 295 -22.33 2.77 5.33
C THR A 295 -22.76 2.90 3.87
N VAL A 296 -23.94 2.34 3.54
CA VAL A 296 -24.64 2.48 2.24
C VAL A 296 -23.84 1.98 1.01
N ASP A 297 -24.54 1.60 -0.05
CA ASP A 297 -23.92 1.26 -1.34
C ASP A 297 -23.42 2.55 -2.01
N ASN A 298 -22.14 2.57 -2.40
CA ASN A 298 -21.48 3.69 -3.07
C ASN A 298 -22.32 4.14 -4.29
N PRO A 299 -22.71 5.43 -4.42
CA PRO A 299 -23.59 5.88 -5.50
C PRO A 299 -23.04 5.59 -6.90
N ALA A 300 -21.73 5.72 -7.12
CA ALA A 300 -21.11 5.40 -8.40
C ALA A 300 -21.19 3.89 -8.67
N TYR A 301 -20.97 3.06 -7.66
CA TYR A 301 -21.17 1.62 -7.76
C TYR A 301 -22.62 1.26 -8.08
N LEU A 302 -23.60 1.87 -7.40
CA LEU A 302 -25.02 1.62 -7.64
C LEU A 302 -25.43 1.99 -9.07
N GLN A 303 -24.97 3.15 -9.56
CA GLN A 303 -25.27 3.65 -10.90
C GLN A 303 -24.65 2.82 -12.01
N GLU A 304 -23.57 2.09 -11.74
CA GLU A 304 -22.88 1.30 -12.76
C GLU A 304 -23.16 -0.20 -12.65
N ILE A 305 -23.17 -0.76 -11.43
CA ILE A 305 -23.23 -2.20 -11.17
C ILE A 305 -24.42 -2.54 -10.25
N GLY A 306 -24.52 -1.91 -9.08
CA GLY A 306 -25.40 -2.38 -7.99
C GLY A 306 -26.89 -2.43 -8.34
N ASN A 307 -27.38 -1.52 -9.20
CA ASN A 307 -28.77 -1.50 -9.65
C ASN A 307 -29.06 -2.41 -10.86
N PHE A 308 -28.06 -3.12 -11.38
CA PHE A 308 -28.17 -3.95 -12.58
C PHE A 308 -27.89 -5.42 -12.23
N PRO A 309 -28.93 -6.26 -12.02
CA PRO A 309 -28.77 -7.65 -11.58
C PRO A 309 -27.78 -8.46 -12.40
N GLU A 310 -27.80 -8.30 -13.73
CA GLU A 310 -26.84 -8.94 -14.64
C GLU A 310 -25.38 -8.60 -14.28
N LYS A 311 -25.08 -7.31 -14.09
CA LYS A 311 -23.72 -6.86 -13.75
C LYS A 311 -23.30 -7.31 -12.36
N VAL A 312 -24.22 -7.36 -11.39
CA VAL A 312 -23.96 -7.91 -10.05
C VAL A 312 -23.60 -9.40 -10.15
N ILE A 313 -24.34 -10.18 -10.95
CA ILE A 313 -24.07 -11.60 -11.18
C ILE A 313 -22.70 -11.78 -11.83
N LYS A 314 -22.41 -11.06 -12.92
CA LYS A 314 -21.10 -11.10 -13.59
C LYS A 314 -19.97 -10.79 -12.61
N ARG A 315 -20.07 -9.67 -11.89
CA ARG A 315 -19.11 -9.26 -10.87
C ARG A 315 -18.88 -10.38 -9.85
N ASN A 316 -19.95 -10.90 -9.25
CA ASN A 316 -19.83 -11.93 -8.22
C ASN A 316 -19.20 -13.22 -8.76
N LYS A 317 -19.49 -13.60 -10.01
CA LYS A 317 -18.87 -14.76 -10.67
C LYS A 317 -17.38 -14.54 -10.86
N TYR A 318 -16.97 -13.47 -11.53
CA TYR A 318 -15.56 -13.12 -11.73
C TYR A 318 -14.77 -13.07 -10.42
N LEU A 319 -15.36 -12.47 -9.39
CA LEU A 319 -14.70 -12.33 -8.11
C LEU A 319 -14.60 -13.66 -7.35
N THR A 320 -15.64 -14.48 -7.39
CA THR A 320 -15.62 -15.81 -6.77
C THR A 320 -14.56 -16.68 -7.45
N ASP A 321 -14.56 -16.68 -8.78
CA ASP A 321 -13.60 -17.43 -9.59
C ASP A 321 -12.16 -17.00 -9.31
N GLY A 322 -11.86 -15.70 -9.36
CA GLY A 322 -10.50 -15.21 -9.12
C GLY A 322 -10.00 -15.46 -7.69
N ARG A 323 -10.91 -15.62 -6.72
CA ARG A 323 -10.57 -15.97 -5.34
C ARG A 323 -10.35 -17.47 -5.17
N ASP A 324 -11.20 -18.28 -5.78
CA ASP A 324 -11.32 -19.71 -5.48
C ASP A 324 -10.54 -20.59 -6.47
N LEU A 325 -10.28 -20.11 -7.69
CA LEU A 325 -9.65 -20.89 -8.77
C LEU A 325 -8.19 -20.51 -9.04
N PHE A 326 -7.73 -19.35 -8.58
CA PHE A 326 -6.33 -18.92 -8.74
C PHE A 326 -5.48 -19.23 -7.51
N THR A 327 -4.20 -19.48 -7.76
CA THR A 327 -3.26 -19.86 -6.71
C THR A 327 -3.18 -18.82 -5.58
N LYS A 328 -3.07 -19.34 -4.35
CA LYS A 328 -2.73 -18.57 -3.15
C LYS A 328 -1.23 -18.56 -2.89
N LYS A 329 -0.48 -19.34 -3.66
CA LYS A 329 0.96 -19.44 -3.54
C LYS A 329 1.62 -18.40 -4.44
N CYS A 330 2.69 -17.82 -3.92
CA CYS A 330 3.63 -17.08 -4.74
C CYS A 330 4.34 -18.07 -5.69
N ASN A 331 4.36 -17.76 -6.99
CA ASN A 331 5.13 -18.49 -7.99
C ASN A 331 6.56 -17.97 -8.11
#